data_AF-A0A3D4QGJ1-F1
#
_entry.id   AF-A0A3D4QGJ1-F1
#
_cell.length_a   1.000
_cell.length_b   1.000
_cell.length_c   1.000
_cell.angle_alpha   90.00
_cell.angle_beta   90.00
_cell.angle_gamma   90.00
#
_symmetry.space_group_name_H-M   'P 1'
#
loop_
_entity.id
_entity.type
_entity.pdbx_description
1 polymer ?
#
loop_
_entity_poly.entity_id
_entity_poly.type
_entity_poly.pdbx_seq_one_letter_code
_entity_poly.pdbx_strand_id
1 'polypeptide(L)'
;VDDWEGKVNAWPLDEGLIDYVDASYGKDSKDNPYYTANVIANPSLRLGGKTIDASKITPELISGTLHEVDGVEANVASGYHAIEFLLWGQDLNGTGPGAGNRPHTDFDTKNCTHGNCDRRAQYLTAATELLISDLKDIVGQWAPGGAARAAVTADKAKGVGAIIKGLGSLSYGELAGERIKLGLMLHDPEEEHDCFADNTHNSHYFDQVGMMSIYAGRYARIDGSVVQGPSLADLIKTKDAKLAAKIDAALGATLARMQVMKDMADRRVMAYDQMIGEGNAAGSKIIQDVIDGLVTQAKAIESAMAPLGLSGVSFEGSDSLDNPSAVFK
;
A
#
# COMPACT_ATOMS: atom_id res chain seq x y z
N VAL A 1 1.97 10.50 -10.17
CA VAL A 1 2.50 9.50 -9.21
C VAL A 1 1.43 8.45 -9.05
N ASP A 2 0.20 8.87 -8.86
CA ASP A 2 -1.01 8.04 -8.82
C ASP A 2 -1.08 7.07 -10.03
N ASP A 3 -0.96 7.57 -11.27
CA ASP A 3 -0.91 6.71 -12.49
C ASP A 3 0.23 5.66 -12.50
N TRP A 4 1.29 5.88 -11.73
CA TRP A 4 2.41 4.97 -11.58
C TRP A 4 2.20 4.03 -10.39
N GLU A 5 1.61 4.53 -9.31
CA GLU A 5 1.40 3.82 -8.05
C GLU A 5 0.46 2.62 -8.23
N GLY A 6 -0.64 2.78 -8.98
CA GLY A 6 -1.56 1.67 -9.23
C GLY A 6 -0.90 0.45 -9.89
N LYS A 7 0.15 0.66 -10.70
CA LYS A 7 0.89 -0.44 -11.34
C LYS A 7 1.73 -1.24 -10.37
N VAL A 8 2.18 -0.61 -9.29
CA VAL A 8 3.15 -1.18 -8.34
C VAL A 8 2.53 -1.63 -7.03
N ASN A 9 1.44 -1.00 -6.58
CA ASN A 9 0.95 -1.15 -5.21
C ASN A 9 -0.59 -1.03 -5.08
N ALA A 10 -1.33 -1.24 -6.18
CA ALA A 10 -2.80 -1.26 -6.13
C ALA A 10 -3.35 -2.37 -5.22
N TRP A 11 -4.49 -2.08 -4.59
CA TRP A 11 -5.24 -2.94 -3.68
C TRP A 11 -6.70 -2.45 -3.64
N PRO A 12 -7.73 -3.30 -3.48
CA PRO A 12 -7.69 -4.75 -3.19
C PRO A 12 -7.31 -5.63 -4.39
N LEU A 13 -6.95 -6.90 -4.15
CA LEU A 13 -6.56 -7.86 -5.18
C LEU A 13 -7.51 -9.08 -5.18
N ASP A 14 -8.19 -9.33 -6.29
CA ASP A 14 -8.96 -10.55 -6.53
C ASP A 14 -8.03 -11.70 -6.95
N GLU A 15 -7.70 -12.56 -6.00
CA GLU A 15 -6.70 -13.62 -6.14
C GLU A 15 -7.07 -14.64 -7.21
N GLY A 16 -8.37 -14.89 -7.34
CA GLY A 16 -8.92 -15.86 -8.28
C GLY A 16 -8.82 -15.43 -9.75
N LEU A 17 -8.47 -14.17 -10.05
CA LEU A 17 -8.01 -13.78 -11.39
C LEU A 17 -6.67 -14.44 -11.73
N ILE A 18 -5.73 -14.49 -10.78
CA ILE A 18 -4.34 -14.87 -11.00
C ILE A 18 -4.16 -16.39 -10.95
N ASP A 19 -4.53 -17.03 -9.84
CA ASP A 19 -4.25 -18.45 -9.56
C ASP A 19 -5.43 -19.16 -8.90
N TYR A 20 -5.22 -20.39 -8.43
CA TYR A 20 -6.18 -21.12 -7.63
C TYR A 20 -6.43 -20.43 -6.28
N VAL A 21 -7.66 -20.62 -5.80
CA VAL A 21 -8.19 -20.14 -4.52
C VAL A 21 -8.90 -21.30 -3.80
N ASP A 22 -9.07 -21.20 -2.50
CA ASP A 22 -9.84 -22.15 -1.70
C ASP A 22 -11.31 -22.18 -2.12
N ALA A 23 -12.00 -23.30 -1.85
CA ALA A 23 -13.42 -23.42 -2.14
C ALA A 23 -14.29 -22.41 -1.36
N SER A 24 -13.81 -21.90 -0.21
CA SER A 24 -14.48 -20.87 0.57
C SER A 24 -14.57 -19.52 -0.14
N TYR A 25 -13.68 -19.24 -1.09
CA TYR A 25 -13.64 -17.99 -1.85
C TYR A 25 -14.95 -17.75 -2.61
N GLY A 26 -15.62 -18.82 -3.03
CA GLY A 26 -16.83 -18.74 -3.84
C GLY A 26 -16.55 -19.05 -5.30
N LYS A 27 -17.59 -18.92 -6.13
CA LYS A 27 -17.54 -19.34 -7.55
C LYS A 27 -17.76 -18.17 -8.51
N ASP A 28 -18.45 -17.15 -8.05
CA ASP A 28 -18.84 -15.98 -8.83
C ASP A 28 -18.91 -14.74 -7.94
N SER A 29 -18.67 -13.58 -8.56
CA SER A 29 -18.92 -12.26 -7.98
C SER A 29 -19.86 -11.52 -8.93
N LYS A 30 -20.81 -10.76 -8.36
CA LYS A 30 -21.70 -9.90 -9.17
C LYS A 30 -20.95 -8.72 -9.76
N ASP A 31 -19.92 -8.27 -9.06
CA ASP A 31 -19.17 -7.06 -9.36
C ASP A 31 -17.90 -7.37 -10.16
N ASN A 32 -17.39 -8.61 -10.09
CA ASN A 32 -16.26 -9.05 -10.90
C ASN A 32 -16.57 -10.33 -11.73
N PRO A 33 -16.75 -10.22 -13.06
CA PRO A 33 -16.90 -11.37 -13.96
C PRO A 33 -15.67 -12.29 -14.03
N TYR A 34 -14.52 -11.86 -13.52
CA TYR A 34 -13.22 -12.54 -13.60
C TYR A 34 -12.78 -13.18 -12.29
N TYR A 35 -13.66 -13.17 -11.29
CA TYR A 35 -13.42 -13.59 -9.91
C TYR A 35 -12.74 -14.96 -9.76
N THR A 36 -12.99 -15.90 -10.67
CA THR A 36 -12.38 -17.24 -10.65
C THR A 36 -11.67 -17.61 -11.98
N ALA A 37 -11.22 -16.60 -12.73
CA ALA A 37 -10.65 -16.79 -14.07
C ALA A 37 -9.37 -17.66 -14.08
N ASN A 38 -8.54 -17.55 -13.06
CA ASN A 38 -7.30 -18.32 -12.86
C ASN A 38 -6.45 -18.39 -14.13
N VAL A 39 -5.78 -17.29 -14.45
CA VAL A 39 -4.94 -17.15 -15.65
C VAL A 39 -3.83 -18.20 -15.70
N ILE A 40 -3.30 -18.60 -14.54
CA ILE A 40 -2.28 -19.63 -14.44
C ILE A 40 -2.78 -21.00 -14.91
N ALA A 41 -4.03 -21.38 -14.63
CA ALA A 41 -4.57 -22.66 -15.08
C ALA A 41 -5.09 -22.64 -16.52
N ASN A 42 -5.39 -21.46 -17.07
CA ASN A 42 -6.12 -21.34 -18.33
C ASN A 42 -5.29 -20.63 -19.43
N PRO A 43 -4.73 -21.37 -20.41
CA PRO A 43 -3.96 -20.77 -21.50
C PRO A 43 -4.84 -20.01 -22.52
N SER A 44 -6.16 -20.10 -22.42
CA SER A 44 -7.10 -19.35 -23.24
C SER A 44 -8.30 -18.97 -22.39
N LEU A 45 -8.58 -17.67 -22.27
CA LEU A 45 -9.64 -17.12 -21.42
C LEU A 45 -10.57 -16.24 -22.23
N ARG A 46 -11.78 -16.00 -21.72
CA ARG A 46 -12.68 -15.01 -22.29
C ARG A 46 -12.80 -13.82 -21.34
N LEU A 47 -12.09 -12.73 -21.65
CA LEU A 47 -12.07 -11.48 -20.88
C LEU A 47 -12.52 -10.33 -21.78
N GLY A 48 -13.33 -9.41 -21.27
CA GLY A 48 -13.83 -8.24 -22.02
C GLY A 48 -14.59 -8.60 -23.30
N GLY A 49 -15.28 -9.75 -23.30
CA GLY A 49 -15.95 -10.30 -24.49
C GLY A 49 -15.02 -10.84 -25.58
N LYS A 50 -13.69 -10.86 -25.36
CA LYS A 50 -12.67 -11.33 -26.29
C LYS A 50 -12.02 -12.62 -25.79
N THR A 51 -11.53 -13.44 -26.70
CA THR A 51 -10.66 -14.56 -26.35
C THR A 51 -9.23 -14.04 -26.20
N ILE A 52 -8.65 -14.20 -25.02
CA ILE A 52 -7.28 -13.84 -24.68
C ILE A 52 -6.42 -15.11 -24.75
N ASP A 53 -5.30 -15.02 -25.47
CA ASP A 53 -4.26 -16.05 -25.47
C ASP A 53 -3.32 -15.80 -24.28
N ALA A 54 -3.45 -16.65 -23.27
CA ALA A 54 -2.59 -16.67 -22.08
C ALA A 54 -1.62 -17.87 -22.11
N SER A 55 -1.40 -18.51 -23.27
CA SER A 55 -0.48 -19.65 -23.40
C SER A 55 0.94 -19.32 -22.97
N LYS A 56 1.32 -18.05 -23.07
CA LYS A 56 2.49 -17.45 -22.42
C LYS A 56 2.04 -16.29 -21.55
N ILE A 57 2.51 -16.28 -20.31
CA ILE A 57 2.32 -15.17 -19.38
C ILE A 57 3.52 -14.24 -19.56
N THR A 58 3.28 -13.03 -20.05
CA THR A 58 4.32 -12.01 -20.28
C THR A 58 3.99 -10.73 -19.52
N PRO A 59 4.96 -9.83 -19.30
CA PRO A 59 4.71 -8.49 -18.78
C PRO A 59 3.55 -7.78 -19.49
N GLU A 60 3.48 -7.85 -20.82
CA GLU A 60 2.44 -7.18 -21.61
C GLU A 60 1.04 -7.78 -21.41
N LEU A 61 0.95 -9.10 -21.22
CA LEU A 61 -0.32 -9.73 -20.87
C LEU A 61 -0.81 -9.21 -19.51
N ILE A 62 0.08 -9.18 -18.52
CA ILE A 62 -0.26 -8.73 -17.16
C ILE A 62 -0.68 -7.27 -17.17
N SER A 63 0.19 -6.36 -17.60
CA SER A 63 -0.06 -4.92 -17.46
C SER A 63 -1.07 -4.36 -18.46
N GLY A 64 -1.16 -4.97 -19.65
CA GLY A 64 -1.97 -4.43 -20.75
C GLY A 64 -3.32 -5.12 -20.95
N THR A 65 -3.54 -6.28 -20.33
CA THR A 65 -4.76 -7.08 -20.53
C THR A 65 -5.42 -7.51 -19.22
N LEU A 66 -4.66 -7.86 -18.18
CA LEU A 66 -5.22 -8.40 -16.94
C LEU A 66 -5.43 -7.34 -15.87
N HIS A 67 -4.44 -6.46 -15.66
CA HIS A 67 -4.49 -5.44 -14.62
C HIS A 67 -5.66 -4.47 -14.87
N GLU A 68 -6.53 -4.35 -13.87
CA GLU A 68 -7.76 -3.54 -13.88
C GLU A 68 -8.66 -3.83 -15.10
N VAL A 69 -8.69 -5.08 -15.57
CA VAL A 69 -9.46 -5.47 -16.75
C VAL A 69 -10.94 -5.06 -16.61
N ASP A 70 -11.46 -4.44 -17.67
CA ASP A 70 -12.79 -3.80 -17.74
C ASP A 70 -13.07 -2.72 -16.68
N GLY A 71 -12.02 -2.16 -16.07
CA GLY A 71 -12.14 -1.10 -15.06
C GLY A 71 -12.56 -1.59 -13.68
N VAL A 72 -12.46 -2.89 -13.42
CA VAL A 72 -12.69 -3.45 -12.08
C VAL A 72 -11.39 -3.28 -11.28
N GLU A 73 -11.42 -2.40 -10.28
CA GLU A 73 -10.23 -2.02 -9.48
C GLU A 73 -9.58 -3.24 -8.80
N ALA A 74 -10.38 -4.19 -8.31
CA ALA A 74 -9.90 -5.39 -7.66
C ALA A 74 -9.12 -6.36 -8.58
N ASN A 75 -9.15 -6.18 -9.92
CA ASN A 75 -8.36 -6.99 -10.85
C ASN A 75 -6.87 -6.60 -10.86
N VAL A 76 -6.25 -6.51 -9.69
CA VAL A 76 -4.83 -6.19 -9.53
C VAL A 76 -3.97 -7.38 -9.96
N ALA A 77 -3.45 -7.32 -11.19
CA ALA A 77 -2.65 -8.39 -11.76
C ALA A 77 -1.11 -8.20 -11.63
N SER A 78 -0.64 -7.02 -11.19
CA SER A 78 0.77 -6.63 -11.14
C SER A 78 1.17 -6.04 -9.78
N GLY A 79 2.43 -5.65 -9.63
CA GLY A 79 2.91 -4.98 -8.42
C GLY A 79 3.28 -5.92 -7.27
N TYR A 80 3.48 -5.34 -6.10
CA TYR A 80 3.89 -6.06 -4.88
C TYR A 80 2.88 -7.12 -4.48
N HIS A 81 1.59 -6.79 -4.44
CA HIS A 81 0.56 -7.68 -3.93
C HIS A 81 0.29 -8.89 -4.86
N ALA A 82 0.45 -8.74 -6.17
CA ALA A 82 0.40 -9.90 -7.08
C ALA A 82 1.58 -10.86 -6.85
N ILE A 83 2.78 -10.33 -6.60
CA ILE A 83 3.96 -11.13 -6.25
C ILE A 83 3.78 -11.78 -4.88
N GLU A 84 3.25 -11.03 -3.92
CA GLU A 84 2.94 -11.49 -2.57
C GLU A 84 1.97 -12.67 -2.59
N PHE A 85 0.81 -12.53 -3.25
CA PHE A 85 -0.15 -13.62 -3.43
C PHE A 85 0.47 -14.85 -4.12
N LEU A 86 1.34 -14.64 -5.12
CA LEU A 86 2.02 -15.75 -5.77
C LEU A 86 2.99 -16.48 -4.85
N LEU A 87 3.58 -15.80 -3.87
CA LEU A 87 4.56 -16.39 -2.96
C LEU A 87 3.92 -16.98 -1.69
N TRP A 88 2.90 -16.32 -1.14
CA TRP A 88 2.21 -16.74 0.09
C TRP A 88 0.89 -17.46 -0.16
N GLY A 89 0.23 -17.25 -1.30
CA GLY A 89 -1.13 -17.72 -1.52
C GLY A 89 -2.15 -16.93 -0.70
N GLN A 90 -3.39 -17.43 -0.63
CA GLN A 90 -4.41 -16.81 0.21
C GLN A 90 -4.05 -16.95 1.69
N ASP A 91 -4.34 -15.90 2.45
CA ASP A 91 -4.49 -16.03 3.88
C ASP A 91 -5.91 -16.53 4.20
N LEU A 92 -5.99 -17.71 4.81
CA LEU A 92 -7.28 -18.33 5.17
C LEU A 92 -7.53 -18.29 6.68
N ASN A 93 -6.73 -17.53 7.44
CA ASN A 93 -6.81 -17.47 8.89
C ASN A 93 -7.82 -16.41 9.37
N GLY A 94 -8.29 -15.53 8.50
CA GLY A 94 -9.20 -14.44 8.85
C GLY A 94 -8.51 -13.49 9.84
N THR A 95 -9.02 -13.42 11.08
CA THR A 95 -8.38 -12.66 12.19
C THR A 95 -7.70 -13.60 13.19
N GLY A 96 -7.48 -14.85 12.79
CA GLY A 96 -6.72 -15.87 13.49
C GLY A 96 -5.25 -15.83 13.12
N PRO A 97 -4.36 -16.43 13.92
CA PRO A 97 -2.93 -16.32 13.67
C PRO A 97 -2.46 -17.10 12.44
N GLY A 98 -1.66 -16.45 11.59
CA GLY A 98 -0.93 -17.09 10.50
C GLY A 98 -1.00 -16.24 9.24
N ALA A 99 -0.03 -16.44 8.34
CA ALA A 99 -0.02 -15.85 7.00
C ALA A 99 -0.50 -16.90 5.97
N GLY A 100 -0.56 -16.49 4.70
CA GLY A 100 -0.67 -17.41 3.57
C GLY A 100 0.40 -18.50 3.60
N ASN A 101 0.01 -19.73 3.25
CA ASN A 101 0.84 -20.92 3.37
C ASN A 101 0.99 -21.69 2.05
N ARG A 102 1.26 -20.97 0.95
CA ARG A 102 1.55 -21.59 -0.34
C ARG A 102 2.84 -22.43 -0.24
N PRO A 103 2.80 -23.70 -0.66
CA PRO A 103 3.98 -24.55 -0.58
C PRO A 103 4.96 -24.22 -1.71
N HIS A 104 6.26 -24.24 -1.44
CA HIS A 104 7.31 -24.04 -2.45
C HIS A 104 7.21 -25.01 -3.65
N THR A 105 6.58 -26.17 -3.46
CA THR A 105 6.32 -27.16 -4.51
C THR A 105 5.39 -26.64 -5.61
N ASP A 106 4.69 -25.52 -5.39
CA ASP A 106 3.97 -24.79 -6.44
C ASP A 106 4.87 -24.11 -7.47
N PHE A 107 6.18 -24.12 -7.24
CA PHE A 107 7.20 -23.69 -8.19
C PHE A 107 8.14 -24.84 -8.58
N ASP A 108 7.92 -26.05 -8.07
CA ASP A 108 8.69 -27.23 -8.44
C ASP A 108 8.01 -27.97 -9.61
N THR A 109 8.51 -27.72 -10.82
CA THR A 109 8.05 -28.40 -12.05
C THR A 109 8.17 -29.93 -12.02
N LYS A 110 8.97 -30.50 -11.10
CA LYS A 110 9.11 -31.96 -10.96
C LYS A 110 8.15 -32.56 -9.92
N ASN A 111 7.76 -31.78 -8.91
CA ASN A 111 6.93 -32.24 -7.78
C ASN A 111 5.75 -31.30 -7.53
N CYS A 112 5.06 -30.91 -8.60
CA CYS A 112 4.07 -29.84 -8.58
C CYS A 112 2.80 -30.21 -7.79
N THR A 113 2.53 -29.52 -6.68
CA THR A 113 1.40 -29.84 -5.79
C THR A 113 0.05 -29.47 -6.38
N HIS A 114 -0.08 -28.26 -6.94
CA HIS A 114 -1.36 -27.75 -7.47
C HIS A 114 -1.40 -27.63 -9.00
N GLY A 115 -0.52 -28.33 -9.72
CA GLY A 115 -0.39 -28.17 -11.18
C GLY A 115 0.11 -26.77 -11.59
N ASN A 116 0.32 -26.59 -12.91
CA ASN A 116 0.69 -25.31 -13.53
C ASN A 116 1.94 -24.61 -12.95
N CYS A 117 2.85 -25.34 -12.30
CA CYS A 117 4.02 -24.76 -11.64
C CYS A 117 4.95 -23.98 -12.58
N ASP A 118 5.07 -24.45 -13.84
CA ASP A 118 5.80 -23.75 -14.89
C ASP A 118 5.15 -22.40 -15.24
N ARG A 119 3.82 -22.36 -15.34
CA ARG A 119 3.05 -21.14 -15.61
C ARG A 119 3.04 -20.18 -14.42
N ARG A 120 2.96 -20.70 -13.19
CA ARG A 120 3.08 -19.88 -11.97
C ARG A 120 4.48 -19.26 -11.85
N ALA A 121 5.53 -20.02 -12.11
CA ALA A 121 6.89 -19.49 -12.19
C ALA A 121 7.04 -18.43 -13.30
N GLN A 122 6.38 -18.64 -14.45
CA GLN A 122 6.34 -17.65 -15.53
C GLN A 122 5.62 -16.37 -15.11
N TYR A 123 4.48 -16.47 -14.41
CA TYR A 123 3.77 -15.29 -13.88
C TYR A 123 4.64 -14.53 -12.89
N LEU A 124 5.19 -15.22 -11.88
CA LEU A 124 6.04 -14.59 -10.87
C LEU A 124 7.23 -13.84 -11.52
N THR A 125 7.84 -14.45 -12.54
CA THR A 125 8.92 -13.81 -13.31
C THR A 125 8.42 -12.55 -14.03
N ALA A 126 7.32 -12.65 -14.79
CA ALA A 126 6.77 -11.53 -15.55
C ALA A 126 6.31 -10.37 -14.66
N ALA A 127 5.63 -10.65 -13.54
CA ALA A 127 5.23 -9.65 -12.56
C ALA A 127 6.43 -8.97 -11.91
N THR A 128 7.50 -9.73 -11.60
CA THR A 128 8.74 -9.17 -11.05
C THR A 128 9.47 -8.29 -12.07
N GLU A 129 9.51 -8.71 -13.34
CA GLU A 129 10.09 -7.90 -14.43
C GLU A 129 9.35 -6.57 -14.61
N LEU A 130 8.02 -6.57 -14.54
CA LEU A 130 7.19 -5.37 -14.53
C LEU A 130 7.55 -4.46 -13.35
N LEU A 131 7.52 -4.98 -12.12
CA LEU A 131 7.84 -4.21 -10.93
C LEU A 131 9.23 -3.55 -11.03
N ILE A 132 10.24 -4.28 -11.50
CA ILE A 132 11.58 -3.72 -11.72
C ILE A 132 11.56 -2.61 -12.78
N SER A 133 10.79 -2.79 -13.86
CA SER A 133 10.63 -1.78 -14.91
C SER A 133 9.97 -0.51 -14.37
N ASP A 134 8.87 -0.65 -13.64
CA ASP A 134 8.14 0.47 -13.06
C ASP A 134 8.99 1.21 -12.01
N LEU A 135 9.73 0.49 -11.15
CA LEU A 135 10.67 1.10 -10.22
C LEU A 135 11.81 1.86 -10.93
N LYS A 136 12.27 1.38 -12.09
CA LYS A 136 13.26 2.11 -12.90
C LYS A 136 12.67 3.37 -13.52
N ASP A 137 11.41 3.32 -13.97
CA ASP A 137 10.72 4.50 -14.51
C ASP A 137 10.63 5.61 -13.47
N ILE A 138 10.14 5.34 -12.25
CA ILE A 138 10.02 6.38 -11.22
C ILE A 138 11.38 6.95 -10.80
N VAL A 139 12.43 6.11 -10.75
CA VAL A 139 13.81 6.59 -10.54
C VAL A 139 14.22 7.54 -11.66
N GLY A 140 13.90 7.24 -12.92
CA GLY A 140 14.12 8.11 -14.07
C GLY A 140 13.37 9.44 -13.98
N GLN A 141 12.11 9.43 -13.54
CA GLN A 141 11.29 10.63 -13.33
C GLN A 141 11.90 11.60 -12.30
N TRP A 142 12.59 11.07 -11.29
CA TRP A 142 13.22 11.85 -10.21
C TRP A 142 14.73 12.11 -10.41
N ALA A 143 15.36 11.48 -11.40
CA ALA A 143 16.75 11.69 -11.74
C ALA A 143 17.03 13.17 -12.15
N PRO A 144 18.29 13.62 -12.18
CA PRO A 144 18.63 14.93 -12.76
C PRO A 144 18.08 15.07 -14.19
N GLY A 145 17.23 16.07 -14.41
CA GLY A 145 16.55 16.30 -15.69
C GLY A 145 15.23 15.54 -15.89
N GLY A 146 14.83 14.66 -14.96
CA GLY A 146 13.56 13.94 -14.98
C GLY A 146 12.35 14.87 -14.80
N ALA A 147 11.20 14.47 -15.36
CA ALA A 147 10.02 15.34 -15.45
C ALA A 147 9.39 15.62 -14.09
N ALA A 148 9.29 14.63 -13.19
CA ALA A 148 8.75 14.84 -11.85
C ALA A 148 9.63 15.82 -11.06
N ARG A 149 10.96 15.63 -11.11
CA ARG A 149 11.91 16.55 -10.45
C ARG A 149 11.81 17.97 -11.03
N ALA A 150 11.72 18.10 -12.35
CA ALA A 150 11.56 19.40 -13.00
C ALA A 150 10.25 20.10 -12.57
N ALA A 151 9.14 19.36 -12.53
CA ALA A 151 7.83 19.89 -12.15
C ALA A 151 7.83 20.47 -10.72
N VAL A 152 8.38 19.75 -9.74
CA VAL A 152 8.38 20.21 -8.34
C VAL A 152 9.44 21.27 -8.04
N THR A 153 10.45 21.42 -8.89
CA THR A 153 11.52 22.42 -8.71
C THR A 153 11.33 23.69 -9.55
N ALA A 154 10.40 23.70 -10.51
CA ALA A 154 10.10 24.85 -11.36
C ALA A 154 9.61 26.07 -10.57
N ASP A 155 8.83 25.84 -9.52
CA ASP A 155 8.33 26.87 -8.61
C ASP A 155 8.54 26.43 -7.16
N LYS A 156 9.33 27.21 -6.42
CA LYS A 156 9.71 26.88 -5.04
C LYS A 156 8.51 26.79 -4.11
N ALA A 157 7.53 27.68 -4.24
CA ALA A 157 6.34 27.68 -3.39
C ALA A 157 5.46 26.48 -3.70
N LYS A 158 5.29 26.13 -4.99
CA LYS A 158 4.57 24.91 -5.39
C LYS A 158 5.28 23.64 -4.94
N GLY A 159 6.61 23.59 -5.01
CA GLY A 159 7.40 22.45 -4.52
C GLY A 159 7.23 22.23 -3.02
N VAL A 160 7.29 23.29 -2.21
CA VAL A 160 7.01 23.21 -0.76
C VAL A 160 5.55 22.82 -0.50
N GLY A 161 4.61 23.38 -1.28
CA GLY A 161 3.21 23.02 -1.22
C GLY A 161 2.95 21.54 -1.52
N ALA A 162 3.66 20.95 -2.49
CA ALA A 162 3.58 19.54 -2.82
C ALA A 162 4.08 18.64 -1.67
N ILE A 163 5.15 19.02 -0.98
CA ILE A 163 5.63 18.28 0.21
C ILE A 163 4.57 18.32 1.32
N ILE A 164 4.03 19.51 1.62
CA ILE A 164 2.99 19.66 2.65
C ILE A 164 1.72 18.87 2.29
N LYS A 165 1.28 18.95 1.02
CA LYS A 165 0.13 18.17 0.54
C LYS A 165 0.37 16.67 0.70
N GLY A 166 1.53 16.17 0.24
CA GLY A 166 1.85 14.74 0.29
C GLY A 166 1.91 14.21 1.72
N LEU A 167 2.61 14.89 2.63
CA LEU A 167 2.69 14.49 4.03
C LEU A 167 1.32 14.50 4.73
N GLY A 168 0.51 15.54 4.46
CA GLY A 168 -0.81 15.68 5.05
C GLY A 168 -1.84 14.68 4.52
N SER A 169 -1.87 14.47 3.20
CA SER A 169 -2.81 13.55 2.54
C SER A 169 -2.48 12.10 2.88
N LEU A 170 -1.18 11.72 2.84
CA LEU A 170 -0.74 10.39 3.28
C LEU A 170 -1.08 10.16 4.76
N SER A 171 -0.90 11.17 5.62
CA SER A 171 -1.26 11.02 7.04
C SER A 171 -2.76 10.86 7.26
N TYR A 172 -3.59 11.63 6.57
CA TYR A 172 -5.03 11.73 6.88
C TYR A 172 -5.89 10.78 6.04
N GLY A 173 -6.18 11.15 4.79
CA GLY A 173 -7.10 10.40 3.95
C GLY A 173 -6.60 8.97 3.71
N GLU A 174 -5.35 8.85 3.27
CA GLU A 174 -4.80 7.55 2.86
C GLU A 174 -4.51 6.63 4.06
N LEU A 175 -3.50 6.94 4.88
CA LEU A 175 -3.04 5.99 5.88
C LEU A 175 -4.00 5.88 7.07
N ALA A 176 -4.48 7.00 7.62
CA ALA A 176 -5.41 6.92 8.75
C ALA A 176 -6.80 6.47 8.32
N GLY A 177 -7.28 6.97 7.17
CA GLY A 177 -8.64 6.73 6.70
C GLY A 177 -8.77 5.41 5.97
N GLU A 178 -8.30 5.37 4.73
CA GLU A 178 -8.50 4.24 3.82
C GLU A 178 -7.76 2.99 4.30
N ARG A 179 -6.48 3.09 4.66
CA ARG A 179 -5.63 1.90 4.90
C ARG A 179 -5.71 1.30 6.31
N ILE A 180 -6.16 2.07 7.31
CA ILE A 180 -6.16 1.61 8.71
C ILE A 180 -7.57 1.61 9.30
N LYS A 181 -8.29 2.73 9.23
CA LYS A 181 -9.58 2.86 9.90
C LYS A 181 -10.68 2.06 9.24
N LEU A 182 -10.66 1.91 7.91
CA LEU A 182 -11.66 1.12 7.19
C LEU A 182 -11.67 -0.35 7.69
N GLY A 183 -10.52 -1.03 7.65
CA GLY A 183 -10.40 -2.41 8.16
C GLY A 183 -10.76 -2.54 9.64
N LEU A 184 -10.42 -1.57 10.48
CA LEU A 184 -10.84 -1.55 11.89
C LEU A 184 -12.37 -1.42 12.05
N MET A 185 -13.03 -0.63 11.20
CA MET A 185 -14.48 -0.41 11.25
C MET A 185 -15.26 -1.64 10.76
N LEU A 186 -14.74 -2.30 9.73
CA LEU A 186 -15.35 -3.48 9.13
C LEU A 186 -14.98 -4.78 9.86
N HIS A 187 -13.91 -4.76 10.67
CA HIS A 187 -13.26 -5.95 11.22
C HIS A 187 -12.87 -6.95 10.13
N ASP A 188 -12.47 -6.41 8.97
CA ASP A 188 -12.23 -7.18 7.75
C ASP A 188 -10.73 -7.20 7.43
N PRO A 189 -10.08 -8.39 7.48
CA PRO A 189 -8.69 -8.54 7.08
C PRO A 189 -8.47 -8.43 5.56
N GLU A 190 -9.50 -8.41 4.71
CA GLU A 190 -9.28 -8.14 3.27
C GLU A 190 -9.01 -6.65 2.98
N GLU A 191 -9.27 -5.78 3.96
CA GLU A 191 -9.00 -4.34 3.88
C GLU A 191 -7.54 -3.98 4.24
N GLU A 192 -6.74 -4.93 4.74
CA GLU A 192 -5.32 -4.69 5.00
C GLU A 192 -4.44 -4.96 3.78
N HIS A 193 -3.50 -4.04 3.54
CA HIS A 193 -2.41 -4.28 2.60
C HIS A 193 -1.39 -5.23 3.19
N ASP A 194 -0.83 -6.10 2.35
CA ASP A 194 0.13 -7.13 2.76
C ASP A 194 -0.45 -8.21 3.68
N CYS A 195 -1.75 -8.52 3.52
CA CYS A 195 -2.45 -9.54 4.29
C CYS A 195 -1.86 -10.94 4.04
N PHE A 196 -1.55 -11.28 2.79
CA PHE A 196 -1.05 -12.59 2.43
C PHE A 196 0.25 -12.95 3.16
N ALA A 197 1.13 -11.97 3.38
CA ALA A 197 2.41 -12.15 4.05
C ALA A 197 2.40 -11.81 5.55
N ASP A 198 1.26 -11.35 6.09
CA ASP A 198 1.13 -10.85 7.47
C ASP A 198 2.18 -9.77 7.80
N ASN A 199 2.25 -8.74 6.93
CA ASN A 199 3.30 -7.71 6.97
C ASN A 199 2.77 -6.26 7.02
N THR A 200 1.45 -6.07 7.11
CA THR A 200 0.73 -4.79 7.18
C THR A 200 1.36 -3.79 8.14
N HIS A 201 1.74 -4.25 9.35
CA HIS A 201 2.33 -3.42 10.39
C HIS A 201 3.65 -2.77 9.98
N ASN A 202 4.45 -3.46 9.16
CA ASN A 202 5.71 -2.93 8.68
C ASN A 202 5.49 -1.85 7.62
N SER A 203 4.56 -2.06 6.69
CA SER A 203 4.22 -1.09 5.65
C SER A 203 3.75 0.23 6.27
N HIS A 204 2.78 0.18 7.18
CA HIS A 204 2.31 1.37 7.90
C HIS A 204 3.40 2.04 8.75
N TYR A 205 4.25 1.26 9.42
CA TYR A 205 5.35 1.82 10.19
C TYR A 205 6.36 2.55 9.30
N PHE A 206 6.72 1.96 8.15
CA PHE A 206 7.70 2.55 7.25
C PHE A 206 7.16 3.74 6.46
N ASP A 207 5.84 3.86 6.25
CA ASP A 207 5.22 5.09 5.77
C ASP A 207 5.51 6.27 6.71
N GLN A 208 5.35 6.06 8.03
CA GLN A 208 5.67 7.08 9.02
C GLN A 208 7.16 7.41 9.06
N VAL A 209 8.04 6.41 8.97
CA VAL A 209 9.49 6.63 8.87
C VAL A 209 9.83 7.45 7.62
N GLY A 210 9.17 7.18 6.50
CA GLY A 210 9.29 7.94 5.25
C GLY A 210 8.85 9.39 5.41
N MET A 211 7.67 9.62 5.99
CA MET A 211 7.15 10.97 6.26
C MET A 211 8.09 11.78 7.15
N MET A 212 8.63 11.18 8.21
CA MET A 212 9.61 11.82 9.08
C MET A 212 10.92 12.14 8.35
N SER A 213 11.38 11.24 7.48
CA SER A 213 12.58 11.43 6.66
C SER A 213 12.43 12.59 5.68
N ILE A 214 11.27 12.72 5.04
CA ILE A 214 10.92 13.82 4.14
C ILE A 214 10.85 15.14 4.91
N TYR A 215 10.16 15.16 6.06
CA TYR A 215 10.03 16.34 6.91
C TYR A 215 11.39 16.87 7.40
N ALA A 216 12.25 15.95 7.87
CA ALA A 216 13.59 16.26 8.38
C ALA A 216 14.63 16.48 7.28
N GLY A 217 14.32 16.17 6.01
CA GLY A 217 15.26 16.25 4.90
C GLY A 217 16.48 15.35 5.08
N ARG A 218 16.32 14.21 5.77
CA ARG A 218 17.40 13.29 6.12
C ARG A 218 16.94 11.85 6.20
N TYR A 219 17.69 10.93 5.59
CA TYR A 219 17.50 9.48 5.76
C TYR A 219 18.84 8.71 5.66
N ALA A 220 18.86 7.50 6.21
CA ALA A 220 19.96 6.57 6.03
C ALA A 220 19.67 5.61 4.87
N ARG A 221 20.66 5.41 3.99
CA ARG A 221 20.61 4.39 2.94
C ARG A 221 20.90 3.01 3.53
N ILE A 222 20.57 1.98 2.77
CA ILE A 222 20.85 0.57 3.12
C ILE A 222 22.35 0.28 3.34
N ASP A 223 23.24 1.05 2.72
CA ASP A 223 24.69 0.94 2.89
C ASP A 223 25.22 1.70 4.13
N GLY A 224 24.33 2.30 4.93
CA GLY A 224 24.66 3.11 6.11
C GLY A 224 25.05 4.55 5.80
N SER A 225 25.22 4.93 4.52
CA SER A 225 25.47 6.34 4.16
C SER A 225 24.22 7.19 4.41
N VAL A 226 24.43 8.47 4.74
CA VAL A 226 23.35 9.39 5.06
C VAL A 226 23.12 10.39 3.95
N VAL A 227 21.87 10.54 3.54
CA VAL A 227 21.40 11.67 2.74
C VAL A 227 20.85 12.72 3.70
N GLN A 228 21.29 13.96 3.56
CA GLN A 228 20.79 15.09 4.35
C GLN A 228 20.92 16.40 3.57
N GLY A 229 20.05 17.36 3.85
CA GLY A 229 20.08 18.69 3.23
C GLY A 229 19.11 19.66 3.91
N PRO A 230 18.83 20.82 3.27
CA PRO A 230 17.76 21.72 3.71
C PRO A 230 16.44 20.97 3.88
N SER A 231 15.72 21.27 4.95
CA SER A 231 14.53 20.52 5.36
C SER A 231 13.29 21.40 5.47
N LEU A 232 12.11 20.76 5.40
CA LEU A 232 10.85 21.42 5.71
C LEU A 232 10.80 21.82 7.20
N ALA A 233 11.35 20.99 8.08
CA ALA A 233 11.50 21.28 9.50
C ALA A 233 12.22 22.60 9.76
N ASP A 234 13.39 22.82 9.16
CA ASP A 234 14.18 24.04 9.32
C ASP A 234 13.48 25.27 8.73
N LEU A 235 12.80 25.09 7.60
CA LEU A 235 12.03 26.15 6.97
C LEU A 235 10.89 26.61 7.88
N ILE A 236 10.11 25.67 8.43
CA ILE A 236 9.03 25.98 9.37
C ILE A 236 9.60 26.59 10.64
N LYS A 237 10.66 26.04 11.22
CA LYS A 237 11.30 26.54 12.44
C LYS A 237 11.76 27.99 12.31
N THR A 238 12.24 28.38 11.12
CA THR A 238 12.63 29.76 10.82
C THR A 238 11.43 30.72 10.82
N LYS A 239 10.24 30.24 10.47
CA LYS A 239 8.98 31.03 10.45
C LYS A 239 8.27 31.02 11.79
N ASP A 240 8.19 29.86 12.42
CA ASP A 240 7.53 29.61 13.70
C ASP A 240 8.16 28.40 14.39
N ALA A 241 9.07 28.67 15.34
CA ALA A 241 9.76 27.65 16.10
C ALA A 241 8.83 26.83 17.02
N LYS A 242 7.72 27.42 17.50
CA LYS A 242 6.76 26.70 18.35
C LYS A 242 5.96 25.72 17.50
N LEU A 243 5.59 26.12 16.29
CA LEU A 243 4.91 25.23 15.36
C LEU A 243 5.80 24.07 14.91
N ALA A 244 7.08 24.32 14.59
CA ALA A 244 8.02 23.24 14.26
C ALA A 244 8.09 22.21 15.40
N ALA A 245 8.26 22.66 16.65
CA ALA A 245 8.28 21.76 17.80
C ALA A 245 6.95 21.00 18.01
N LYS A 246 5.81 21.60 17.66
CA LYS A 246 4.50 20.93 17.68
C LYS A 246 4.43 19.81 16.64
N ILE A 247 4.94 20.04 15.43
CA ILE A 247 4.96 19.03 14.35
C ILE A 247 5.92 17.90 14.72
N ASP A 248 7.12 18.22 15.21
CA ASP A 248 8.08 17.23 15.73
C ASP A 248 7.45 16.31 16.78
N ALA A 249 6.75 16.91 17.76
CA ALA A 249 6.08 16.16 18.81
C ALA A 249 4.96 15.27 18.28
N ALA A 250 4.18 15.74 17.30
CA ALA A 250 3.11 14.96 16.70
C ALA A 250 3.66 13.77 15.89
N LEU A 251 4.66 14.00 15.03
CA LEU A 251 5.33 12.93 14.27
C LEU A 251 5.97 11.88 15.19
N GLY A 252 6.63 12.32 16.27
CA GLY A 252 7.23 11.43 17.25
C GLY A 252 6.21 10.62 18.05
N ALA A 253 5.06 11.23 18.38
CA ALA A 253 3.97 10.52 19.05
C ALA A 253 3.34 9.45 18.13
N THR A 254 3.12 9.75 16.85
CA THR A 254 2.63 8.76 15.88
C THR A 254 3.61 7.60 15.74
N LEU A 255 4.91 7.89 15.57
CA LEU A 255 5.93 6.86 15.47
C LEU A 255 5.94 5.94 16.69
N ALA A 256 5.84 6.50 17.90
CA ALA A 256 5.81 5.70 19.12
C ALA A 256 4.60 4.75 19.18
N ARG A 257 3.44 5.17 18.66
CA ARG A 257 2.23 4.33 18.59
C ARG A 257 2.36 3.24 17.53
N MET A 258 2.88 3.58 16.35
CA MET A 258 3.17 2.57 15.32
C MET A 258 4.27 1.60 15.76
N GLN A 259 5.22 2.02 16.59
CA GLN A 259 6.21 1.13 17.17
C GLN A 259 5.55 0.09 18.09
N VAL A 260 4.51 0.45 18.84
CA VAL A 260 3.74 -0.52 19.65
C VAL A 260 3.06 -1.54 18.76
N MET A 261 2.37 -1.10 17.71
CA MET A 261 1.76 -1.99 16.70
C MET A 261 2.82 -2.93 16.10
N LYS A 262 3.92 -2.37 15.60
CA LYS A 262 5.02 -3.14 15.01
C LYS A 262 5.62 -4.16 15.99
N ASP A 263 5.90 -3.74 17.23
CA ASP A 263 6.48 -4.61 18.26
C ASP A 263 5.57 -5.79 18.61
N MET A 264 4.25 -5.58 18.62
CA MET A 264 3.28 -6.64 18.92
C MET A 264 3.26 -7.71 17.83
N ALA A 265 3.24 -7.28 16.56
CA ALA A 265 3.26 -8.17 15.40
C ALA A 265 4.61 -8.88 15.24
N ASP A 266 5.73 -8.17 15.27
CA ASP A 266 7.08 -8.75 15.12
C ASP A 266 7.40 -9.78 16.22
N ARG A 267 6.92 -9.55 17.45
CA ARG A 267 7.11 -10.48 18.57
C ARG A 267 6.09 -11.62 18.55
N ARG A 268 5.20 -11.66 17.56
CA ARG A 268 4.11 -12.64 17.40
C ARG A 268 3.21 -12.71 18.63
N VAL A 269 2.99 -11.57 19.27
CA VAL A 269 2.01 -11.46 20.36
C VAL A 269 0.62 -11.26 19.78
N MET A 270 0.51 -10.46 18.73
CA MET A 270 -0.73 -10.16 18.01
C MET A 270 -0.35 -9.63 16.62
N ALA A 271 -0.74 -10.32 15.56
CA ALA A 271 -0.60 -9.86 14.18
C ALA A 271 -1.62 -8.74 13.87
N TYR A 272 -1.49 -8.05 12.73
CA TYR A 272 -2.29 -6.85 12.43
C TYR A 272 -3.77 -7.19 12.23
N ASP A 273 -4.07 -8.19 11.42
CA ASP A 273 -5.38 -8.83 11.24
C ASP A 273 -6.06 -9.14 12.59
N GLN A 274 -5.30 -9.68 13.55
CA GLN A 274 -5.78 -9.96 14.89
C GLN A 274 -6.08 -8.68 15.66
N MET A 275 -5.30 -7.61 15.46
CA MET A 275 -5.52 -6.32 16.12
C MET A 275 -6.83 -5.66 15.65
N ILE A 276 -7.19 -5.81 14.38
CA ILE A 276 -8.45 -5.29 13.84
C ILE A 276 -9.64 -6.24 14.05
N GLY A 277 -9.42 -7.49 14.46
CA GLY A 277 -10.48 -8.47 14.60
C GLY A 277 -11.58 -8.12 15.61
N GLU A 278 -12.81 -8.53 15.29
CA GLU A 278 -14.00 -8.26 16.10
C GLU A 278 -13.83 -8.76 17.55
N GLY A 279 -14.15 -7.89 18.52
CA GLY A 279 -14.07 -8.22 19.94
C GLY A 279 -12.68 -8.16 20.56
N ASN A 280 -11.61 -7.88 19.78
CA ASN A 280 -10.27 -7.67 20.33
C ASN A 280 -10.05 -6.23 20.81
N ALA A 281 -10.62 -5.88 21.96
CA ALA A 281 -10.54 -4.51 22.50
C ALA A 281 -9.10 -4.00 22.71
N ALA A 282 -8.14 -4.88 23.02
CA ALA A 282 -6.73 -4.49 23.19
C ALA A 282 -6.07 -4.17 21.86
N GLY A 283 -6.29 -5.01 20.84
CA GLY A 283 -5.84 -4.79 19.47
C GLY A 283 -6.46 -3.54 18.85
N SER A 284 -7.79 -3.42 18.92
CA SER A 284 -8.51 -2.28 18.37
C SER A 284 -8.04 -0.96 18.98
N LYS A 285 -7.66 -0.97 20.27
CA LYS A 285 -7.07 0.21 20.91
C LYS A 285 -5.70 0.57 20.34
N ILE A 286 -4.84 -0.40 20.03
CA ILE A 286 -3.53 -0.14 19.41
C ILE A 286 -3.73 0.55 18.05
N ILE A 287 -4.63 0.01 17.23
CA ILE A 287 -4.93 0.56 15.90
C ILE A 287 -5.58 1.94 16.00
N GLN A 288 -6.55 2.12 16.91
CA GLN A 288 -7.16 3.43 17.14
C GLN A 288 -6.15 4.48 17.61
N ASP A 289 -5.19 4.11 18.48
CA ASP A 289 -4.13 5.02 18.90
C ASP A 289 -3.28 5.46 17.68
N VAL A 290 -2.95 4.55 16.75
CA VAL A 290 -2.26 4.87 15.49
C VAL A 290 -3.06 5.86 14.64
N ILE A 291 -4.35 5.58 14.40
CA ILE A 291 -5.27 6.46 13.67
C ILE A 291 -5.29 7.88 14.29
N ASP A 292 -5.45 7.96 15.61
CA ASP A 292 -5.49 9.25 16.32
C ASP A 292 -4.16 10.02 16.18
N GLY A 293 -3.04 9.30 16.09
CA GLY A 293 -1.70 9.87 15.91
C GLY A 293 -1.57 10.50 14.54
N LEU A 294 -1.95 9.75 13.51
CA LEU A 294 -1.98 10.19 12.12
C LEU A 294 -2.90 11.40 11.90
N VAL A 295 -4.11 11.39 12.47
CA VAL A 295 -5.02 12.54 12.42
C VAL A 295 -4.43 13.76 13.13
N THR A 296 -3.77 13.55 14.27
CA THR A 296 -3.14 14.64 15.04
C THR A 296 -1.96 15.24 14.29
N GLN A 297 -1.10 14.42 13.68
CA GLN A 297 0.04 14.92 12.90
C GLN A 297 -0.41 15.62 11.63
N ALA A 298 -1.44 15.13 10.93
CA ALA A 298 -1.99 15.79 9.76
C ALA A 298 -2.41 17.23 10.09
N LYS A 299 -3.20 17.41 11.16
CA LYS A 299 -3.61 18.75 11.64
C LYS A 299 -2.43 19.63 12.05
N ALA A 300 -1.36 19.04 12.60
CA ALA A 300 -0.14 19.78 12.92
C ALA A 300 0.59 20.24 11.65
N ILE A 301 0.68 19.40 10.62
CA ILE A 301 1.29 19.71 9.32
C ILE A 301 0.46 20.77 8.59
N GLU A 302 -0.87 20.67 8.60
CA GLU A 302 -1.78 21.66 8.01
C GLU A 302 -1.54 23.06 8.57
N SER A 303 -1.27 23.16 9.88
CA SER A 303 -0.98 24.42 10.56
C SER A 303 0.28 25.13 10.00
N ALA A 304 1.15 24.44 9.26
CA ALA A 304 2.32 25.03 8.58
C ALA A 304 1.98 25.80 7.31
N MET A 305 0.79 25.62 6.72
CA MET A 305 0.43 26.29 5.47
C MET A 305 0.48 27.81 5.60
N ALA A 306 -0.16 28.38 6.62
CA ALA A 306 -0.24 29.83 6.79
C ALA A 306 1.13 30.50 7.03
N PRO A 307 2.00 30.02 7.96
CA PRO A 307 3.34 30.57 8.12
C PRO A 307 4.25 30.44 6.89
N LEU A 308 4.00 29.44 6.04
CA LEU A 308 4.70 29.24 4.77
C LEU A 308 4.09 30.05 3.61
N GLY A 309 2.97 30.76 3.84
CA GLY A 309 2.26 31.51 2.80
C GLY A 309 1.62 30.62 1.74
N LEU A 310 1.28 29.38 2.08
CA LEU A 310 0.60 28.44 1.20
C LEU A 310 -0.92 28.66 1.29
N SER A 311 -1.56 28.86 0.15
CA SER A 311 -3.01 29.00 0.02
C SER A 311 -3.55 28.00 -1.00
N GLY A 312 -4.72 27.43 -0.75
CA GLY A 312 -5.37 26.49 -1.68
C GLY A 312 -4.73 25.10 -1.72
N VAL A 313 -3.94 24.74 -0.70
CA VAL A 313 -3.53 23.35 -0.46
C VAL A 313 -4.59 22.71 0.41
N SER A 314 -5.14 21.58 -0.03
CA SER A 314 -6.04 20.72 0.74
C SER A 314 -5.43 19.33 0.83
N PHE A 315 -5.68 18.66 1.95
CA PHE A 315 -5.36 17.24 2.08
C PHE A 315 -6.51 16.42 1.53
N GLU A 316 -6.19 15.25 0.97
CA GLU A 316 -7.22 14.26 0.64
C GLU A 316 -7.89 13.77 1.92
N GLY A 317 -9.22 13.62 1.84
CA GLY A 317 -10.07 13.09 2.91
C GLY A 317 -10.35 11.61 2.73
N SER A 318 -11.19 11.05 3.60
CA SER A 318 -11.62 9.65 3.51
C SER A 318 -13.00 9.51 4.14
N ASP A 319 -13.87 8.69 3.55
CA ASP A 319 -15.20 8.44 4.11
C ASP A 319 -15.12 7.78 5.50
N SER A 320 -14.11 6.94 5.76
CA SER A 320 -13.95 6.32 7.08
C SER A 320 -13.68 7.36 8.19
N LEU A 321 -13.10 8.52 7.85
CA LEU A 321 -12.85 9.63 8.77
C LEU A 321 -13.96 10.68 8.74
N ASP A 322 -14.35 11.12 7.55
CA ASP A 322 -15.18 12.30 7.31
C ASP A 322 -16.67 11.97 7.23
N ASN A 323 -17.03 10.75 6.83
CA ASN A 323 -18.40 10.27 6.75
C ASN A 323 -18.54 8.77 7.12
N PRO A 324 -18.23 8.36 8.37
CA PRO A 324 -18.16 6.94 8.75
C PRO A 324 -19.49 6.18 8.54
N SER A 325 -20.61 6.90 8.45
CA SER A 325 -21.93 6.32 8.20
C SER A 325 -22.15 5.85 6.75
N ALA A 326 -21.32 6.31 5.81
CA ALA A 326 -21.38 5.87 4.41
C ALA A 326 -20.68 4.53 4.19
N VAL A 327 -19.67 4.20 5.00
CA VAL A 327 -18.91 2.94 4.89
C VAL A 327 -19.80 1.68 4.98
N PHE A 328 -20.89 1.74 5.75
CA PHE A 328 -21.78 0.59 5.98
C PHE A 328 -23.01 0.55 5.06
N LYS A 329 -23.00 1.30 3.95
CA LYS A 329 -24.14 1.39 3.02
C LYS A 329 -23.81 0.76 1.68
#